data_AF-A0A938HAW4-F1
#
_entry.id   AF-A0A938HAW4-F1
#
_cell.length_a   1.000
_cell.length_b   1.000
_cell.length_c   1.000
_cell.angle_alpha   90.00
_cell.angle_beta   90.00
_cell.angle_gamma   90.00
#
_symmetry.space_group_name_H-M   'P 1'
#
loop_
_entity.id
_entity.type
_entity.pdbx_description
1 polymer ?
#
loop_
_entity_poly.entity_id
_entity_poly.type
_entity_poly.pdbx_seq_one_letter_code
_entity_poly.pdbx_strand_id
1 'polypeptide(L)' 'MSPCDLHGNPHTLQDFKDPDTYFVVDKTQQGKHIKYIEQPGLWNGAMANWNTLFVEIPSSAFSPVKTALDLLEKAHLPN' A
#
# COMPACT_ATOMS: atom_id res chain seq x y z
N MET A 1 6.62 14.75 4.67
CA MET A 1 7.73 15.14 3.78
C MET A 1 7.37 14.65 2.39
N SER A 2 7.25 15.53 1.41
CA SER A 2 7.25 15.09 0.01
C SER A 2 8.65 14.57 -0.32
N PRO A 3 8.80 13.47 -1.08
CA PRO A 3 10.10 13.05 -1.55
C PRO A 3 10.74 14.17 -2.37
N CYS A 4 12.04 14.35 -2.24
CA CYS A 4 12.80 15.21 -3.14
C CYS A 4 13.47 14.36 -4.22
N ASP A 5 13.70 14.95 -5.39
CA ASP A 5 14.54 14.34 -6.42
C ASP A 5 16.02 14.27 -5.99
N LEU A 6 16.86 13.70 -6.85
CA LEU A 6 18.31 13.58 -6.62
C LEU A 6 19.04 14.93 -6.49
N HIS A 7 18.38 16.03 -6.86
CA HIS A 7 18.90 17.40 -6.79
C HIS A 7 18.30 18.18 -5.61
N GLY A 8 17.45 17.57 -4.80
CA GLY A 8 16.80 18.18 -3.64
C GLY A 8 15.53 18.96 -3.97
N ASN A 9 15.06 18.96 -5.22
CA ASN A 9 13.80 19.62 -5.56
C ASN A 9 12.62 18.82 -5.03
N PRO A 10 11.59 19.47 -4.46
CA PRO A 10 10.41 18.79 -3.99
C PRO A 10 9.69 18.12 -5.17
N HIS A 11 9.39 16.82 -5.02
CA HIS A 11 8.66 16.05 -6.02
C HIS A 11 7.23 15.83 -5.54
N THR A 12 6.26 16.36 -6.29
CA THR A 12 4.84 16.20 -5.98
C THR A 12 4.35 14.87 -6.54
N LEU A 13 4.29 13.83 -5.70
CA LEU A 13 3.80 12.51 -6.12
C LEU A 13 2.35 12.53 -6.63
N GLN A 14 1.57 13.54 -6.23
CA GLN A 14 0.15 13.62 -6.57
C GLN A 14 -0.08 13.95 -8.05
N ASP A 15 0.95 14.42 -8.74
CA ASP A 15 0.92 14.70 -10.18
C ASP A 15 0.97 13.41 -11.01
N PHE A 16 1.35 12.29 -10.38
CA PHE A 16 1.56 10.98 -11.03
C PHE A 16 0.51 9.93 -10.61
N LYS A 17 -0.59 10.38 -10.01
CA LYS A 17 -1.77 9.55 -9.74
C LYS A 17 -2.74 9.59 -10.92
N ASP A 18 -3.44 8.50 -11.16
CA ASP A 18 -4.61 8.49 -12.04
C ASP A 18 -5.89 8.61 -11.17
N PRO A 19 -6.56 9.78 -11.16
CA PRO A 19 -7.76 9.99 -10.35
C PRO A 19 -8.99 9.21 -10.85
N ASP A 20 -8.98 8.74 -12.09
CA ASP A 20 -10.10 8.00 -12.68
C ASP A 20 -10.02 6.50 -12.35
N THR A 21 -8.87 6.04 -11.83
CA THR A 21 -8.70 4.69 -11.32
C THR A 21 -9.11 4.58 -9.85
N TYR A 22 -9.94 3.58 -9.54
CA TYR A 22 -10.40 3.30 -8.19
C TYR A 22 -10.86 1.85 -8.08
N PHE A 23 -10.93 1.32 -6.85
CA PHE A 23 -11.57 0.03 -6.61
C PHE A 23 -12.98 0.21 -6.07
N VAL A 24 -13.91 -0.57 -6.63
CA VAL A 24 -15.23 -0.75 -6.07
C VAL A 24 -15.16 -1.95 -5.13
N VAL A 25 -15.44 -1.72 -3.86
CA VAL A 25 -15.43 -2.78 -2.85
C VAL A 25 -16.84 -2.98 -2.33
N ASP A 26 -17.29 -4.22 -2.44
CA ASP A 26 -18.54 -4.69 -1.85
C ASP A 26 -18.23 -5.35 -0.51
N LYS A 27 -18.86 -4.85 0.57
CA LYS A 27 -18.67 -5.38 1.92
C LYS A 27 -19.98 -5.45 2.65
N THR A 28 -20.11 -6.41 3.54
CA THR A 28 -21.20 -6.44 4.51
C THR A 28 -20.72 -5.79 5.80
N GLN A 29 -21.36 -4.71 6.22
CA GLN A 29 -21.10 -4.06 7.50
C GLN A 29 -22.37 -4.05 8.34
N GLN A 30 -22.28 -4.56 9.57
CA GLN A 30 -23.41 -4.67 10.50
C GLN A 30 -24.68 -5.30 9.87
N GLY A 31 -24.50 -6.33 9.04
CA GLY A 31 -25.59 -7.04 8.36
C GLY A 31 -26.19 -6.29 7.15
N LYS A 32 -25.68 -5.11 6.79
CA LYS A 32 -26.09 -4.37 5.59
C LYS A 32 -25.03 -4.49 4.50
N HIS A 33 -25.48 -4.73 3.28
CA HIS A 33 -24.62 -4.67 2.12
C HIS A 33 -24.27 -3.22 1.80
N ILE A 34 -22.98 -2.90 1.77
CA ILE A 34 -22.46 -1.57 1.43
C ILE A 34 -21.50 -1.70 0.26
N LYS A 35 -21.53 -0.69 -0.61
CA LYS A 35 -20.57 -0.52 -1.69
C LYS A 35 -19.81 0.77 -1.42
N TYR A 36 -18.49 0.72 -1.46
CA TYR A 36 -17.64 1.89 -1.32
C TYR A 36 -16.59 1.94 -2.41
N ILE A 37 -16.08 3.15 -2.64
CA ILE A 37 -14.99 3.42 -3.57
C ILE A 37 -13.73 3.62 -2.75
N GLU A 38 -12.72 2.80 -3.00
CA GLU A 38 -11.38 3.01 -2.50
C GLU A 38 -10.63 3.89 -3.50
N GLN A 39 -10.24 5.08 -3.04
CA GLN A 39 -9.46 6.02 -3.85
C GLN A 39 -8.13 5.39 -4.30
N PRO A 40 -7.53 5.92 -5.38
CA PRO A 40 -6.26 5.43 -5.89
C PRO A 40 -5.15 5.53 -4.83
N GLY A 41 -4.75 4.37 -4.32
CA GLY A 41 -3.58 4.06 -3.53
C GLY A 41 -2.50 3.39 -4.38
N LEU A 42 -1.45 2.88 -3.72
CA LEU A 42 -0.19 2.45 -4.35
C LEU A 42 -0.42 1.52 -5.55
N TRP A 43 -1.35 0.57 -5.43
CA TRP A 43 -1.59 -0.49 -6.41
C TRP A 43 -2.73 -0.23 -7.39
N ASN A 44 -3.57 0.78 -7.15
CA ASN A 44 -4.82 1.02 -7.88
C ASN A 44 -4.95 2.46 -8.40
N GLY A 45 -3.82 3.12 -8.62
CA GLY A 45 -3.79 4.39 -9.36
C GLY A 45 -2.78 5.42 -8.88
N ALA A 46 -2.27 5.33 -7.65
CA ALA A 46 -1.33 6.31 -7.13
C ALA A 46 0.06 6.25 -7.80
N MET A 47 0.36 5.15 -8.48
CA MET A 47 1.61 4.94 -9.24
C MET A 47 1.40 4.78 -10.75
N ALA A 48 0.27 5.23 -11.31
CA ALA A 48 -0.13 4.92 -12.69
C ALA A 48 0.95 5.28 -13.74
N ASN A 49 1.68 6.38 -13.53
CA ASN A 49 2.72 6.86 -14.44
C ASN A 49 4.15 6.68 -13.90
N TRP A 50 4.34 5.78 -12.93
CA TRP A 50 5.65 5.56 -12.34
C TRP A 50 6.43 4.52 -13.14
N ASN A 51 7.73 4.75 -13.34
CA ASN A 51 8.65 3.69 -13.78
C ASN A 51 8.97 2.80 -12.57
N THR A 52 8.28 1.66 -12.45
CA THR A 52 8.43 0.76 -11.30
C THR A 52 9.53 -0.29 -11.53
N LEU A 53 10.44 -0.43 -10.58
CA LEU A 53 11.42 -1.52 -10.51
C LEU A 53 11.10 -2.40 -9.30
N PHE A 54 11.04 -3.72 -9.51
CA PHE A 54 10.94 -4.69 -8.43
C PHE A 54 12.35 -5.21 -8.09
N VAL A 55 12.70 -5.14 -6.82
CA VAL A 55 13.97 -5.64 -6.30
C VAL A 55 13.67 -6.75 -5.31
N GLU A 56 14.31 -7.90 -5.49
CA GLU A 56 14.21 -9.00 -4.54
C GLU A 56 14.99 -8.65 -3.26
N ILE A 57 14.36 -8.88 -2.12
CA ILE A 57 14.97 -8.71 -0.80
C ILE A 57 14.96 -10.06 -0.07
N PRO A 58 15.90 -10.30 0.86
CA PRO A 58 15.88 -11.50 1.68
C PRO A 58 14.55 -11.65 2.42
N SER A 59 14.03 -12.88 2.48
CA SER A 59 12.75 -13.16 3.16
C SER A 59 12.77 -12.77 4.64
N SER A 60 13.93 -12.83 5.29
CA SER A 60 14.12 -12.41 6.68
C SER A 60 13.87 -10.92 6.93
N ALA A 61 13.87 -10.09 5.88
CA ALA A 61 13.59 -8.66 5.99
C ALA A 61 12.08 -8.34 6.11
N PHE A 62 11.21 -9.35 5.97
CA PHE A 62 9.77 -9.15 5.99
C PHE A 62 9.04 -10.24 6.79
N SER A 63 8.48 -9.85 7.94
CA SER A 63 7.68 -10.73 8.81
C SER A 63 6.25 -10.18 8.92
N PRO A 64 5.34 -10.51 7.99
CA PRO A 64 3.98 -9.98 7.97
C PRO A 64 3.09 -10.63 9.04
N VAL A 65 2.22 -9.82 9.64
CA VAL A 65 1.16 -10.29 10.56
C VAL A 65 -0.19 -10.04 9.91
N LYS A 66 -0.85 -11.12 9.48
CA LYS A 66 -2.19 -11.13 8.86
C LYS A 66 -3.27 -11.58 9.84
N THR A 67 -2.93 -12.49 10.74
CA THR A 67 -3.83 -13.02 11.78
C THR A 67 -3.22 -12.83 13.17
N ALA A 68 -4.06 -12.94 14.20
CA ALA A 68 -3.58 -12.88 15.58
C ALA A 68 -2.60 -14.03 15.91
N LEU A 69 -2.67 -15.16 15.21
CA LEU A 69 -1.76 -16.29 15.43
C LEU A 69 -0.35 -16.01 14.90
N ASP A 70 -0.21 -15.16 13.89
CA ASP A 70 1.09 -14.83 13.30
C ASP A 70 2.01 -14.13 14.32
N LEU A 71 1.43 -13.48 15.34
CA LEU A 71 2.19 -12.89 16.46
C LEU A 71 2.89 -13.92 17.34
N LEU A 72 2.53 -15.20 17.25
CA LEU A 72 3.20 -16.28 17.99
C LEU A 72 4.47 -16.76 17.28
N GLU A 73 4.76 -16.29 16.07
CA GLU A 73 6.00 -16.61 15.38
C GLU A 73 7.21 -16.02 16.11
N LYS A 74 8.34 -16.74 16.06
CA LYS A 74 9.57 -16.36 16.75
C LYS A 74 10.06 -14.95 16.43
N ALA A 75 9.76 -14.44 15.22
CA ALA A 75 10.13 -13.10 14.80
C ALA A 75 9.44 -11.98 15.61
N HIS A 76 8.35 -12.29 16.32
CA HIS A 76 7.53 -11.34 17.05
C HIS A 76 7.52 -11.56 18.56
N LEU A 77 8.18 -12.63 19.06
CA LEU A 77 8.30 -12.91 20.49
C LEU A 77 9.39 -12.04 21.12
N PRO A 78 9.22 -11.62 22.40
CA PRO A 78 10.27 -10.92 23.13
C PRO A 78 11.50 -11.81 23.32
N ASN A 79 12.69 -11.18 23.33
CA ASN A 79 13.97 -11.85 23.58
C ASN A 79 14.10 -12.31 25.03
#